data_AF-A0A9X2H6M0-F1
#
_entry.id   AF-A0A9X2H6M0-F1
#
_cell.length_a   1.000
_cell.length_b   1.000
_cell.length_c   1.000
_cell.angle_alpha   90.00
_cell.angle_beta   90.00
_cell.angle_gamma   90.00
#
_symmetry.space_group_name_H-M   'P 1'
#
loop_
_entity.id
_entity.type
_entity.pdbx_description
1 polymer ?
#
loop_
_entity_poly.entity_id
_entity_poly.type
_entity_poly.pdbx_seq_one_letter_code
_entity_poly.pdbx_strand_id
1 'polypeptide(L)'
;MSIEIHPARSSLRFDPYAVEKRVGLILLATDHSTEADFARLVASDRIGLFATRIAFANPTTAEHLRAMQPRLQSAAALLLPDDRLDVICFSCTSASVVIGDTAVAVAIHAAKPDVPVVTPAAASAAGLKALGTRRISVLTPYTVAVSEPMAAYFETKGFQIESCTCLGLDDDGEMARIARDSLIEAAVDATAANAEALFISCTALRSASVVAAIEARIGRPVVTSNQATAWACLHHCNAWADRPDAGRLMSVAMPAEG
;
A
#
# COMPACT_ATOMS: atom_id res chain seq x y z
N MET A 1 25.05 -38.67 -31.16
CA MET A 1 26.01 -37.64 -30.72
C MET A 1 25.69 -37.30 -29.28
N SER A 2 26.63 -37.54 -28.36
CA SER A 2 26.53 -37.13 -26.96
C SER A 2 27.26 -35.80 -26.78
N ILE A 3 26.60 -34.80 -26.21
CA ILE A 3 27.22 -33.52 -25.87
C ILE A 3 27.93 -33.69 -24.52
N GLU A 4 29.19 -33.27 -24.43
CA GLU A 4 29.90 -33.17 -23.15
C GLU A 4 29.67 -31.81 -22.49
N ILE A 5 29.36 -31.84 -21.19
CA ILE A 5 29.15 -30.66 -20.35
C ILE A 5 30.34 -30.55 -19.39
N HIS A 6 30.99 -29.38 -19.35
CA HIS A 6 32.16 -29.12 -18.50
C HIS A 6 31.92 -27.88 -17.62
N PRO A 7 32.43 -27.84 -16.37
CA PRO A 7 32.35 -26.66 -15.53
C PRO A 7 33.09 -25.45 -16.13
N ALA A 8 32.56 -24.26 -15.88
CA ALA A 8 33.26 -23.02 -16.25
C ALA A 8 34.59 -22.92 -15.50
N ARG A 9 35.67 -22.57 -16.20
CA ARG A 9 37.01 -22.38 -15.62
C ARG A 9 37.23 -20.98 -15.03
N SER A 10 36.28 -20.07 -15.24
CA SER A 10 36.32 -18.70 -14.74
C SER A 10 36.07 -18.67 -13.23
N SER A 11 36.86 -17.86 -12.50
CA SER A 11 36.54 -17.52 -11.11
C SER A 11 35.34 -16.57 -11.05
N LEU A 12 34.30 -16.96 -10.33
CA LEU A 12 33.14 -16.09 -10.08
C LEU A 12 33.42 -15.18 -8.88
N ARG A 13 32.91 -13.95 -8.96
CA ARG A 13 32.83 -13.02 -7.82
C ARG A 13 31.36 -12.84 -7.50
N PHE A 14 31.04 -12.76 -6.21
CA PHE A 14 29.67 -12.61 -5.73
C PHE A 14 29.56 -11.30 -4.99
N ASP A 15 28.59 -10.49 -5.40
CA ASP A 15 28.15 -9.35 -4.63
C ASP A 15 27.43 -9.83 -3.35
N PRO A 16 27.37 -9.01 -2.28
CA PRO A 16 26.68 -9.41 -1.05
C PRO A 16 25.20 -9.74 -1.28
N TYR A 17 24.55 -9.04 -2.22
CA TYR A 17 23.14 -9.22 -2.59
C TYR A 17 22.95 -8.95 -4.08
N ALA A 18 21.93 -9.59 -4.68
CA ALA A 18 21.58 -9.36 -6.09
C ALA A 18 20.97 -7.98 -6.34
N VAL A 19 20.39 -7.35 -5.32
CA VAL A 19 19.84 -5.99 -5.35
C VAL A 19 20.07 -5.32 -4.00
N GLU A 20 20.31 -4.01 -4.01
CA GLU A 20 20.72 -3.26 -2.81
C GLU A 20 19.61 -3.22 -1.74
N LYS A 21 18.38 -2.98 -2.16
CA LYS A 21 17.19 -2.89 -1.31
C LYS A 21 16.15 -3.91 -1.73
N ARG A 22 15.52 -4.57 -0.75
CA ARG A 22 14.48 -5.59 -1.00
C ARG A 22 13.21 -5.23 -0.27
N VAL A 23 12.16 -4.97 -1.05
CA VAL A 23 10.80 -4.70 -0.55
C VAL A 23 9.97 -5.96 -0.70
N GLY A 24 9.48 -6.48 0.43
CA GLY A 24 8.54 -7.59 0.46
C GLY A 24 7.10 -7.10 0.31
N LEU A 25 6.30 -7.76 -0.52
CA LEU A 25 4.88 -7.46 -0.72
C LEU A 25 4.03 -8.69 -0.38
N ILE A 26 3.13 -8.55 0.59
CA ILE A 26 2.07 -9.54 0.86
C ILE A 26 0.79 -9.00 0.25
N LEU A 27 0.38 -9.58 -0.88
CA LEU A 27 -0.76 -9.14 -1.68
C LEU A 27 -1.94 -10.08 -1.54
N LEU A 28 -3.16 -9.61 -1.77
CA LEU A 28 -4.29 -10.52 -1.88
C LEU A 28 -4.13 -11.42 -3.12
N ALA A 29 -4.60 -12.66 -3.05
CA ALA A 29 -4.62 -13.57 -4.19
C ALA A 29 -5.35 -12.99 -5.41
N THR A 30 -6.26 -12.05 -5.17
CA THR A 30 -7.13 -11.33 -6.10
C THR A 30 -6.62 -9.93 -6.46
N ASP A 31 -5.47 -9.48 -5.95
CA ASP A 31 -4.94 -8.14 -6.25
C ASP A 31 -4.49 -8.02 -7.72
N HIS A 32 -4.86 -6.91 -8.36
CA HIS A 32 -4.56 -6.58 -9.77
C HIS A 32 -3.69 -5.32 -9.95
N SER A 33 -3.42 -4.56 -8.89
CA SER A 33 -3.04 -3.15 -8.97
C SER A 33 -1.75 -2.85 -8.22
N THR A 34 -1.53 -3.46 -7.06
CA THR A 34 -0.39 -3.13 -6.19
C THR A 34 0.93 -3.37 -6.92
N GLU A 35 1.10 -4.51 -7.61
CA GLU A 35 2.35 -4.82 -8.32
C GLU A 35 2.68 -3.79 -9.39
N ALA A 36 1.68 -3.36 -10.17
CA ALA A 36 1.84 -2.35 -11.20
C ALA A 36 2.20 -0.97 -10.61
N ASP A 37 1.55 -0.58 -9.51
CA ASP A 37 1.86 0.67 -8.82
C ASP A 37 3.26 0.64 -8.18
N PHE A 38 3.65 -0.46 -7.54
CA PHE A 38 4.99 -0.60 -6.95
C PHE A 38 6.08 -0.71 -8.03
N ALA A 39 5.82 -1.34 -9.16
CA ALA A 39 6.75 -1.35 -10.29
C ALA A 39 7.03 0.07 -10.79
N ARG A 40 6.01 0.94 -10.82
CA ARG A 40 6.15 2.34 -11.24
C ARG A 40 6.74 3.25 -10.16
N LEU A 41 6.36 3.05 -8.90
CA LEU A 41 6.67 3.97 -7.80
C LEU A 41 7.88 3.55 -6.96
N VAL A 42 8.26 2.27 -6.93
CA VAL A 42 9.26 1.77 -5.98
C VAL A 42 10.41 1.05 -6.68
N ALA A 43 10.12 0.17 -7.65
CA ALA A 43 11.16 -0.61 -8.32
C ALA A 43 12.20 0.27 -9.01
N SER A 44 13.46 -0.15 -8.94
CA SER A 44 14.59 0.45 -9.65
C SER A 44 15.76 -0.53 -9.68
N ASP A 45 16.86 -0.19 -10.34
CA ASP A 45 18.09 -0.99 -10.29
C ASP A 45 18.63 -1.20 -8.86
N ARG A 46 18.24 -0.31 -7.92
CA ARG A 46 18.62 -0.40 -6.50
C ARG A 46 17.58 -1.09 -5.63
N ILE A 47 16.32 -1.21 -6.07
CA ILE A 47 15.21 -1.73 -5.25
C ILE A 47 14.48 -2.85 -5.97
N GLY A 48 14.60 -4.07 -5.44
CA GLY A 48 13.88 -5.25 -5.88
C GLY A 48 12.55 -5.41 -5.14
N LEU A 49 11.53 -5.87 -5.88
CA LEU A 49 10.22 -6.22 -5.34
C LEU A 49 10.08 -7.74 -5.25
N PHE A 50 9.69 -8.23 -4.08
CA PHE A 50 9.49 -9.66 -3.84
C PHE A 50 8.07 -9.85 -3.33
N ALA A 51 7.21 -10.45 -4.16
CA ALA A 51 5.80 -10.58 -3.87
C ALA A 51 5.42 -12.01 -3.48
N THR A 52 4.49 -12.12 -2.53
CA THR A 52 3.76 -13.34 -2.19
C THR A 52 2.27 -13.01 -2.15
N ARG A 53 1.43 -14.02 -2.32
CA ARG A 53 -0.03 -13.88 -2.29
C ARG A 53 -0.63 -14.58 -1.07
N ILE A 54 -1.62 -13.95 -0.47
CA ILE A 54 -2.42 -14.49 0.65
C ILE A 54 -3.84 -14.76 0.17
N ALA A 55 -4.38 -15.92 0.53
CA ALA A 55 -5.73 -16.28 0.13
C ALA A 55 -6.77 -15.34 0.79
N PHE A 56 -7.61 -14.75 -0.07
CA PHE A 56 -8.74 -13.89 0.27
C PHE A 56 -9.95 -14.33 -0.56
N ALA A 57 -11.16 -14.06 -0.05
CA ALA A 57 -12.40 -14.43 -0.72
C ALA A 57 -13.36 -13.23 -0.70
N ASN A 58 -13.97 -12.95 -1.86
CA ASN A 58 -15.12 -12.06 -1.96
C ASN A 58 -16.38 -12.76 -1.40
N PRO A 59 -17.39 -12.00 -0.93
CA PRO A 59 -17.41 -10.54 -0.82
C PRO A 59 -16.46 -10.00 0.27
N THR A 60 -16.07 -8.74 0.14
CA THR A 60 -15.23 -8.01 1.10
C THR A 60 -16.04 -7.75 2.36
N THR A 61 -15.94 -8.66 3.33
CA THR A 61 -16.60 -8.57 4.63
C THR A 61 -15.57 -8.49 5.75
N ALA A 62 -15.96 -7.93 6.90
CA ALA A 62 -15.08 -7.90 8.06
C ALA A 62 -14.61 -9.30 8.51
N GLU A 63 -15.44 -10.34 8.31
CA GLU A 63 -15.08 -11.72 8.59
C GLU A 63 -13.96 -12.22 7.66
N HIS A 64 -14.15 -12.09 6.34
CA HIS A 64 -13.16 -12.53 5.36
C HIS A 64 -11.84 -11.76 5.49
N LEU A 65 -11.90 -10.47 5.85
CA LEU A 65 -10.72 -9.65 6.12
C LEU A 65 -9.95 -10.17 7.35
N ARG A 66 -10.63 -10.48 8.47
CA ARG A 66 -9.97 -11.05 9.67
C ARG A 66 -9.40 -12.44 9.43
N ALA A 67 -10.05 -13.25 8.60
CA ALA A 67 -9.61 -14.60 8.28
C ALA A 67 -8.21 -14.67 7.63
N MET A 68 -7.67 -13.54 7.15
CA MET A 68 -6.32 -13.45 6.62
C MET A 68 -5.23 -13.38 7.69
N GLN A 69 -5.51 -12.83 8.88
CA GLN A 69 -4.50 -12.66 9.94
C GLN A 69 -3.68 -13.94 10.22
N PRO A 70 -4.27 -15.13 10.43
CA PRO A 70 -3.49 -16.35 10.72
C PRO A 70 -2.63 -16.82 9.53
N ARG A 71 -2.87 -16.31 8.32
CA ARG A 71 -2.14 -16.68 7.10
C ARG A 71 -0.95 -15.76 6.81
N LEU A 72 -0.85 -14.61 7.50
CA LEU A 72 0.20 -13.61 7.28
C LEU A 72 1.60 -14.17 7.56
N GLN A 73 1.75 -14.95 8.63
CA GLN A 73 3.03 -15.56 8.98
C GLN A 73 3.54 -16.46 7.85
N SER A 74 2.69 -17.38 7.37
CA SER A 74 3.05 -18.30 6.28
C SER A 74 3.34 -17.56 4.98
N ALA A 75 2.60 -16.51 4.67
CA ALA A 75 2.88 -15.68 3.51
C ALA A 75 4.24 -14.98 3.63
N ALA A 76 4.53 -14.33 4.77
CA ALA A 76 5.79 -13.66 5.04
C ALA A 76 6.99 -14.61 4.98
N ALA A 77 6.85 -15.86 5.43
CA ALA A 77 7.90 -16.87 5.39
C ALA A 77 8.34 -17.23 3.95
N LEU A 78 7.48 -17.04 2.95
CA LEU A 78 7.82 -17.28 1.54
C LEU A 78 8.66 -16.16 0.91
N LEU A 79 8.72 -14.98 1.54
CA LEU A 79 9.48 -13.85 1.02
C LEU A 79 10.97 -14.01 1.33
N LEU A 80 11.76 -14.40 0.33
CA LEU A 80 13.22 -14.59 0.42
C LEU A 80 13.64 -15.33 1.71
N PRO A 81 13.38 -16.66 1.82
CA PRO A 81 13.78 -17.44 2.99
C PRO A 81 15.26 -17.22 3.34
N ASP A 82 15.57 -17.11 4.62
CA ASP A 82 16.92 -16.86 5.17
C ASP A 82 17.58 -15.51 4.78
N ASP A 83 16.92 -14.72 3.94
CA ASP A 83 17.40 -13.43 3.49
C ASP A 83 16.73 -12.26 4.24
N ARG A 84 17.46 -11.13 4.28
CA ARG A 84 16.98 -9.89 4.90
C ARG A 84 16.15 -9.08 3.92
N LEU A 85 14.99 -8.60 4.38
CA LEU A 85 14.18 -7.59 3.70
C LEU A 85 14.39 -6.23 4.36
N ASP A 86 14.35 -5.15 3.59
CA ASP A 86 14.46 -3.78 4.11
C ASP A 86 13.11 -3.30 4.68
N VAL A 87 12.00 -3.79 4.13
CA VAL A 87 10.63 -3.52 4.57
C VAL A 87 9.66 -4.56 4.00
N ILE A 88 8.57 -4.85 4.72
CA ILE A 88 7.44 -5.64 4.21
C ILE A 88 6.16 -4.80 4.22
N CYS A 89 5.47 -4.73 3.09
CA CYS A 89 4.15 -4.13 2.97
C CYS A 89 3.07 -5.21 2.93
N PHE A 90 2.09 -5.14 3.83
CA PHE A 90 0.83 -5.89 3.71
C PHE A 90 -0.18 -5.08 2.91
N SER A 91 -0.40 -5.42 1.64
CA SER A 91 -1.19 -4.62 0.70
C SER A 91 -2.69 -4.93 0.78
N CYS A 92 -3.32 -4.55 1.90
CA CYS A 92 -4.78 -4.50 2.00
C CYS A 92 -5.21 -3.47 3.03
N THR A 93 -5.83 -2.37 2.59
CA THR A 93 -6.20 -1.25 3.48
C THR A 93 -7.30 -1.64 4.47
N SER A 94 -8.39 -2.24 3.98
CA SER A 94 -9.52 -2.65 4.81
C SER A 94 -9.12 -3.73 5.81
N ALA A 95 -8.31 -4.72 5.42
CA ALA A 95 -7.80 -5.72 6.35
C ALA A 95 -6.86 -5.12 7.40
N SER A 96 -6.01 -4.16 7.02
CA SER A 96 -5.13 -3.49 7.99
C SER A 96 -5.92 -2.77 9.08
N VAL A 97 -7.04 -2.14 8.72
CA VAL A 97 -7.96 -1.51 9.70
C VAL A 97 -8.66 -2.56 10.55
N VAL A 98 -9.19 -3.61 9.93
CA VAL A 98 -10.02 -4.62 10.61
C VAL A 98 -9.21 -5.57 11.51
N ILE A 99 -7.98 -5.92 11.11
CA ILE A 99 -7.03 -6.73 11.88
C ILE A 99 -6.29 -5.86 12.90
N GLY A 100 -5.94 -4.63 12.52
CA GLY A 100 -5.12 -3.70 13.30
C GLY A 100 -3.63 -3.78 12.95
N ASP A 101 -3.00 -2.62 12.82
CA ASP A 101 -1.59 -2.49 12.39
C ASP A 101 -0.63 -3.32 13.25
N THR A 102 -0.78 -3.30 14.57
CA THR A 102 0.04 -4.08 15.51
C THR A 102 -0.11 -5.58 15.30
N ALA A 103 -1.34 -6.06 15.09
CA ALA A 103 -1.59 -7.49 14.91
C ALA A 103 -1.03 -8.00 13.56
N VAL A 104 -1.08 -7.17 12.52
CA VAL A 104 -0.40 -7.44 11.24
C VAL A 104 1.11 -7.54 11.45
N ALA A 105 1.72 -6.57 12.13
CA ALA A 105 3.15 -6.57 12.40
C ALA A 105 3.60 -7.81 13.19
N VAL A 106 2.89 -8.14 14.27
CA VAL A 106 3.17 -9.34 15.08
C VAL A 106 3.11 -10.62 14.24
N ALA A 107 2.11 -10.76 13.37
CA ALA A 107 1.98 -11.95 12.53
C ALA A 107 3.11 -12.06 11.49
N ILE A 108 3.58 -10.94 10.94
CA ILE A 108 4.71 -10.91 10.00
C ILE A 108 6.03 -11.18 10.73
N HIS A 109 6.24 -10.59 11.91
CA HIS A 109 7.44 -10.77 12.73
C HIS A 109 7.64 -12.21 13.21
N ALA A 110 6.56 -13.00 13.32
CA ALA A 110 6.66 -14.42 13.59
C ALA A 110 7.41 -15.23 12.51
N ALA A 111 7.58 -14.69 11.30
CA ALA A 111 8.39 -15.28 10.23
C ALA A 111 9.60 -14.42 9.83
N LYS A 112 9.52 -13.10 10.00
CA LYS A 112 10.55 -12.12 9.65
C LYS A 112 10.78 -11.15 10.82
N PRO A 113 11.52 -11.56 11.86
CA PRO A 113 11.76 -10.73 13.04
C PRO A 113 12.35 -9.37 12.66
N ASP A 114 11.97 -8.32 13.40
CA ASP A 114 12.52 -6.96 13.33
C ASP A 114 12.40 -6.23 11.98
N VAL A 115 11.79 -6.83 10.95
CA VAL A 115 11.59 -6.16 9.67
C VAL A 115 10.57 -5.01 9.84
N PRO A 116 10.83 -3.81 9.29
CA PRO A 116 9.81 -2.77 9.24
C PRO A 116 8.56 -3.28 8.50
N VAL A 117 7.39 -3.06 9.10
CA VAL A 117 6.10 -3.45 8.52
C VAL A 117 5.29 -2.21 8.17
N VAL A 118 4.88 -2.13 6.91
CA VAL A 118 4.03 -1.07 6.37
C VAL A 118 2.63 -1.62 6.11
N THR A 119 1.63 -0.92 6.63
CA THR A 119 0.23 -1.13 6.26
C THR A 119 -0.30 0.11 5.52
N PRO A 120 -1.22 -0.04 4.55
CA PRO A 120 -1.81 1.09 3.85
C PRO A 120 -2.52 2.09 4.77
N ALA A 121 -3.20 1.62 5.82
CA ALA A 121 -3.89 2.49 6.75
C ALA A 121 -2.91 3.37 7.54
N ALA A 122 -1.87 2.76 8.12
CA ALA A 122 -0.85 3.50 8.88
C ALA A 122 -0.03 4.44 7.97
N ALA A 123 0.38 3.96 6.79
CA ALA A 123 1.13 4.78 5.83
C ALA A 123 0.31 5.98 5.35
N SER A 124 -0.99 5.82 5.11
CA SER A 124 -1.86 6.92 4.70
C SER A 124 -2.05 7.94 5.82
N ALA A 125 -2.22 7.49 7.07
CA ALA A 125 -2.27 8.37 8.23
C ALA A 125 -0.95 9.14 8.42
N ALA A 126 0.20 8.49 8.25
CA ALA A 126 1.51 9.14 8.29
C ALA A 126 1.67 10.17 7.15
N GLY A 127 1.26 9.83 5.93
CA GLY A 127 1.32 10.73 4.78
C GLY A 127 0.45 11.97 4.93
N LEU A 128 -0.79 11.81 5.43
CA LEU A 128 -1.68 12.93 5.72
C LEU A 128 -1.11 13.86 6.81
N LYS A 129 -0.45 13.30 7.84
CA LYS A 129 0.28 14.08 8.86
C LYS A 129 1.48 14.81 8.28
N ALA A 130 2.25 14.16 7.41
CA ALA A 130 3.40 14.76 6.72
C ALA A 130 2.98 15.97 5.85
N LEU A 131 1.78 15.90 5.27
CA LEU A 131 1.17 17.00 4.52
C LEU A 131 0.59 18.11 5.41
N GLY A 132 0.64 17.98 6.73
CA GLY A 132 0.12 18.97 7.68
C GLY A 132 -1.40 19.07 7.70
N THR A 133 -2.11 18.00 7.33
CA THR A 133 -3.58 17.99 7.19
C THR A 133 -4.25 17.38 8.42
N ARG A 134 -5.42 17.90 8.78
CA ARG A 134 -6.24 17.42 9.91
C ARG A 134 -7.69 17.16 9.52
N ARG A 135 -8.29 18.01 8.69
CA ARG A 135 -9.66 17.84 8.17
C ARG A 135 -9.60 17.10 6.84
N ILE A 136 -10.14 15.91 6.75
CA ILE A 136 -10.02 15.07 5.54
C ILE A 136 -11.37 14.58 5.05
N SER A 137 -11.48 14.40 3.75
CA SER A 137 -12.51 13.56 3.14
C SER A 137 -11.97 12.16 2.92
N VAL A 138 -12.83 11.15 3.01
CA VAL A 138 -12.50 9.74 2.76
C VAL A 138 -13.36 9.22 1.63
N LEU A 139 -12.73 8.66 0.60
CA LEU A 139 -13.38 7.89 -0.46
C LEU A 139 -12.98 6.43 -0.33
N THR A 140 -13.97 5.55 -0.25
CA THR A 140 -13.77 4.10 -0.25
C THR A 140 -14.54 3.47 -1.41
N PRO A 141 -14.08 2.34 -1.98
CA PRO A 141 -14.90 1.62 -2.94
C PRO A 141 -15.97 0.74 -2.26
N TYR A 142 -15.85 0.51 -0.95
CA TYR A 142 -16.55 -0.56 -0.26
C TYR A 142 -18.03 -0.27 0.02
N THR A 143 -18.73 -1.24 0.60
CA THR A 143 -20.00 -1.03 1.28
C THR A 143 -19.84 -0.12 2.51
N VAL A 144 -20.97 0.42 3.00
CA VAL A 144 -21.02 1.23 4.23
C VAL A 144 -20.39 0.49 5.42
N ALA A 145 -20.74 -0.78 5.62
CA ALA A 145 -20.27 -1.60 6.73
C ALA A 145 -18.74 -1.80 6.77
N VAL A 146 -18.07 -1.74 5.62
CA VAL A 146 -16.60 -1.82 5.53
C VAL A 146 -15.96 -0.43 5.59
N SER A 147 -16.71 0.61 5.24
CA SER A 147 -16.24 1.99 5.21
C SER A 147 -16.28 2.66 6.59
N GLU A 148 -17.26 2.34 7.42
CA GLU A 148 -17.38 2.88 8.78
C GLU A 148 -16.12 2.64 9.64
N PRO A 149 -15.52 1.42 9.69
CA PRO A 149 -14.26 1.22 10.40
C PRO A 149 -13.10 2.05 9.85
N MET A 150 -13.11 2.39 8.55
CA MET A 150 -12.08 3.23 7.94
C MET A 150 -12.14 4.65 8.51
N ALA A 151 -13.33 5.27 8.53
CA ALA A 151 -13.51 6.59 9.11
C ALA A 151 -13.09 6.61 10.59
N ALA A 152 -13.58 5.64 11.38
CA ALA A 152 -13.24 5.48 12.78
C ALA A 152 -11.72 5.33 12.99
N TYR A 153 -11.04 4.56 12.14
CA TYR A 153 -9.58 4.43 12.20
C TYR A 153 -8.89 5.79 12.10
N PHE A 154 -9.23 6.61 11.12
CA PHE A 154 -8.59 7.93 10.96
C PHE A 154 -8.96 8.89 12.09
N GLU A 155 -10.18 8.83 12.64
CA GLU A 155 -10.54 9.59 13.84
C GLU A 155 -9.63 9.23 15.02
N THR A 156 -9.36 7.95 15.27
CA THR A 156 -8.41 7.53 16.33
C THR A 156 -6.98 8.01 16.09
N LYS A 157 -6.61 8.35 14.85
CA LYS A 157 -5.30 8.92 14.51
C LYS A 157 -5.24 10.45 14.63
N GLY A 158 -6.35 11.09 15.01
CA GLY A 158 -6.46 12.53 15.26
C GLY A 158 -7.01 13.35 14.09
N PHE A 159 -7.56 12.70 13.06
CA PHE A 159 -8.18 13.38 11.93
C PHE A 159 -9.65 13.71 12.20
N GLN A 160 -10.12 14.78 11.58
CA GLN A 160 -11.54 15.16 11.52
C GLN A 160 -12.08 14.76 10.15
N ILE A 161 -13.10 13.91 10.12
CA ILE A 161 -13.70 13.40 8.88
C ILE A 161 -14.82 14.35 8.44
N GLU A 162 -14.58 15.10 7.36
CA GLU A 162 -15.57 16.05 6.82
C GLU A 162 -16.61 15.38 5.92
N SER A 163 -16.19 14.33 5.23
CA SER A 163 -17.07 13.45 4.46
C SER A 163 -16.46 12.07 4.37
N CYS A 164 -17.32 11.06 4.32
CA CYS A 164 -16.94 9.69 4.00
C CYS A 164 -17.90 9.17 2.93
N THR A 165 -17.40 9.03 1.70
CA THR A 165 -18.17 8.54 0.55
C THR A 165 -17.75 7.11 0.24
N CYS A 166 -18.71 6.22 0.04
CA CYS A 166 -18.46 4.82 -0.30
C CYS A 166 -19.16 4.42 -1.60
N LEU A 167 -18.47 3.70 -2.50
CA LEU A 167 -19.01 3.31 -3.81
C LEU A 167 -19.92 2.07 -3.77
N GLY A 168 -19.99 1.37 -2.63
CA GLY A 168 -20.94 0.29 -2.41
C GLY A 168 -20.53 -1.08 -2.97
N LEU A 169 -19.27 -1.27 -3.36
CA LEU A 169 -18.78 -2.53 -3.92
C LEU A 169 -18.31 -3.49 -2.82
N ASP A 170 -18.39 -4.79 -3.09
CA ASP A 170 -17.84 -5.84 -2.22
C ASP A 170 -16.90 -6.81 -2.96
N ASP A 171 -16.80 -6.73 -4.28
CA ASP A 171 -15.85 -7.52 -5.08
C ASP A 171 -14.62 -6.69 -5.46
N ASP A 172 -13.43 -7.13 -5.04
CA ASP A 172 -12.18 -6.41 -5.33
C ASP A 172 -11.78 -6.40 -6.82
N GLY A 173 -12.18 -7.41 -7.58
CA GLY A 173 -12.01 -7.47 -9.03
C GLY A 173 -12.87 -6.44 -9.76
N GLU A 174 -14.06 -6.12 -9.26
CA GLU A 174 -14.88 -4.98 -9.71
C GLU A 174 -14.20 -3.65 -9.35
N MET A 175 -13.71 -3.50 -8.12
CA MET A 175 -13.00 -2.29 -7.68
C MET A 175 -11.78 -1.99 -8.58
N ALA A 176 -11.01 -3.02 -8.94
CA ALA A 176 -9.86 -2.87 -9.82
C ALA A 176 -10.22 -2.44 -11.25
N ARG A 177 -11.46 -2.71 -11.68
CA ARG A 177 -11.95 -2.39 -13.03
C ARG A 177 -12.62 -1.01 -13.15
N ILE A 178 -12.85 -0.31 -12.04
CA ILE A 178 -13.37 1.07 -12.08
C ILE A 178 -12.51 1.92 -13.02
N ALA A 179 -13.16 2.54 -14.01
CA ALA A 179 -12.48 3.38 -14.99
C ALA A 179 -11.81 4.58 -14.31
N ARG A 180 -10.64 4.97 -14.80
CA ARG A 180 -9.84 6.06 -14.22
C ARG A 180 -10.61 7.38 -14.18
N ASP A 181 -11.33 7.71 -15.25
CA ASP A 181 -12.11 8.95 -15.32
C ASP A 181 -13.28 8.91 -14.33
N SER A 182 -13.98 7.77 -14.20
CA SER A 182 -15.03 7.60 -13.18
C SER A 182 -14.48 7.72 -11.75
N LEU A 183 -13.28 7.22 -11.50
CA LEU A 183 -12.61 7.37 -10.21
C LEU A 183 -12.22 8.82 -9.91
N ILE A 184 -11.81 9.58 -10.93
CA ILE A 184 -11.54 11.03 -10.80
C ILE A 184 -12.83 11.77 -10.44
N GLU A 185 -13.94 11.53 -11.15
CA GLU A 185 -15.21 12.19 -10.84
C GLU A 185 -15.73 11.83 -9.44
N ALA A 186 -15.62 10.55 -9.04
CA ALA A 186 -15.97 10.12 -7.69
C ALA A 186 -15.10 10.78 -6.61
N ALA A 187 -13.81 10.98 -6.88
CA ALA A 187 -12.92 11.69 -5.97
C ALA A 187 -13.27 13.18 -5.83
N VAL A 188 -13.66 13.83 -6.92
CA VAL A 188 -14.14 15.22 -6.90
C VAL A 188 -15.44 15.32 -6.08
N ASP A 189 -16.41 14.45 -6.33
CA ASP A 189 -17.69 14.41 -5.60
C ASP A 189 -17.51 14.13 -4.10
N ALA A 190 -16.60 13.22 -3.75
CA ALA A 190 -16.33 12.87 -2.36
C ALA A 190 -15.63 13.97 -1.55
N THR A 191 -15.06 14.99 -2.21
CA THR A 191 -14.25 16.02 -1.54
C THR A 191 -15.12 17.14 -0.96
N ALA A 192 -15.31 17.14 0.37
CA ALA A 192 -16.08 18.16 1.07
C ALA A 192 -15.42 19.54 0.97
N ALA A 193 -16.22 20.61 0.92
CA ALA A 193 -15.73 21.97 0.73
C ALA A 193 -14.74 22.46 1.80
N ASN A 194 -14.79 21.91 3.02
CA ASN A 194 -13.94 22.26 4.16
C ASN A 194 -12.80 21.28 4.44
N ALA A 195 -12.70 20.18 3.67
CA ALA A 195 -11.59 19.24 3.75
C ALA A 195 -10.28 19.88 3.25
N GLU A 196 -9.18 19.59 3.94
CA GLU A 196 -7.82 19.99 3.58
C GLU A 196 -7.17 18.99 2.62
N ALA A 197 -7.57 17.72 2.67
CA ALA A 197 -7.10 16.64 1.81
C ALA A 197 -8.17 15.58 1.55
N LEU A 198 -7.95 14.79 0.51
CA LEU A 198 -8.74 13.60 0.22
C LEU A 198 -7.88 12.35 0.45
N PHE A 199 -8.40 11.40 1.22
CA PHE A 199 -7.88 10.04 1.28
C PHE A 199 -8.71 9.09 0.41
N ILE A 200 -8.08 8.40 -0.53
CA ILE A 200 -8.71 7.37 -1.36
C ILE A 200 -8.21 5.99 -0.89
N SER A 201 -9.11 5.26 -0.24
CA SER A 201 -8.84 3.94 0.32
C SER A 201 -8.94 2.85 -0.74
N CYS A 202 -8.33 1.70 -0.42
CA CYS A 202 -8.22 0.46 -1.18
C CYS A 202 -6.99 0.39 -2.07
N THR A 203 -6.29 -0.73 -1.94
CA THR A 203 -5.14 -1.09 -2.78
C THR A 203 -5.57 -1.60 -4.15
N ALA A 204 -6.82 -2.08 -4.30
CA ALA A 204 -7.40 -2.49 -5.59
C ALA A 204 -7.74 -1.29 -6.50
N LEU A 205 -7.99 -0.10 -5.93
CA LEU A 205 -8.25 1.09 -6.74
C LEU A 205 -6.97 1.57 -7.43
N ARG A 206 -7.06 1.80 -8.75
CA ARG A 206 -5.96 2.34 -9.57
C ARG A 206 -5.76 3.85 -9.37
N SER A 207 -6.01 4.36 -8.17
CA SER A 207 -6.02 5.77 -7.79
C SER A 207 -4.63 6.39 -7.81
N ALA A 208 -3.59 5.64 -7.45
CA ALA A 208 -2.20 6.12 -7.46
C ALA A 208 -1.72 6.52 -8.87
N SER A 209 -2.36 6.02 -9.95
CA SER A 209 -2.03 6.39 -11.33
C SER A 209 -2.71 7.68 -11.81
N VAL A 210 -3.69 8.18 -11.06
CA VAL A 210 -4.48 9.38 -11.40
C VAL A 210 -4.44 10.45 -10.30
N VAL A 211 -3.61 10.26 -9.28
CA VAL A 211 -3.55 11.15 -8.11
C VAL A 211 -3.30 12.61 -8.50
N ALA A 212 -2.34 12.88 -9.40
CA ALA A 212 -2.04 14.24 -9.86
C ALA A 212 -3.22 14.89 -10.61
N ALA A 213 -3.99 14.09 -11.38
CA ALA A 213 -5.17 14.58 -12.08
C ALA A 213 -6.29 14.94 -11.10
N ILE A 214 -6.46 14.15 -10.02
CA ILE A 214 -7.42 14.45 -8.95
C ILE A 214 -6.99 15.72 -8.21
N GLU A 215 -5.72 15.81 -7.80
CA GLU A 215 -5.19 17.01 -7.11
C GLU A 215 -5.36 18.28 -7.95
N ALA A 216 -5.17 18.19 -9.27
CA ALA A 216 -5.40 19.31 -10.19
C ALA A 216 -6.87 19.75 -10.23
N ARG A 217 -7.82 18.81 -10.11
CA ARG A 217 -9.26 19.09 -10.11
C ARG A 217 -9.76 19.64 -8.78
N ILE A 218 -9.27 19.15 -7.66
CA ILE A 218 -9.76 19.54 -6.32
C ILE A 218 -8.91 20.64 -5.66
N GLY A 219 -7.72 20.93 -6.19
CA GLY A 219 -6.78 21.94 -5.68
C GLY A 219 -6.08 21.57 -4.36
N ARG A 220 -6.31 20.36 -3.84
CA ARG A 220 -5.90 19.87 -2.51
C ARG A 220 -5.07 18.61 -2.62
N PRO A 221 -4.21 18.30 -1.63
CA PRO A 221 -3.48 17.04 -1.60
C PRO A 221 -4.41 15.83 -1.60
N VAL A 222 -3.98 14.78 -2.31
CA VAL A 222 -4.64 13.48 -2.31
C VAL A 222 -3.65 12.44 -1.83
N VAL A 223 -4.10 11.60 -0.90
CA VAL A 223 -3.36 10.43 -0.43
C VAL A 223 -4.11 9.18 -0.87
N THR A 224 -3.44 8.27 -1.56
CA THR A 224 -4.01 6.97 -1.92
C THR A 224 -3.31 5.84 -1.19
N SER A 225 -3.99 4.72 -0.95
CA SER A 225 -3.40 3.56 -0.26
C SER A 225 -2.08 3.09 -0.89
N ASN A 226 -2.03 2.87 -2.21
CA ASN A 226 -0.82 2.36 -2.88
C ASN A 226 0.30 3.41 -2.93
N GLN A 227 -0.04 4.68 -3.15
CA GLN A 227 0.94 5.77 -3.14
C GLN A 227 1.54 5.93 -1.74
N ALA A 228 0.73 5.89 -0.69
CA ALA A 228 1.20 6.04 0.68
C ALA A 228 2.09 4.89 1.13
N THR A 229 1.75 3.64 0.78
CA THR A 229 2.63 2.50 1.09
C THR A 229 3.92 2.54 0.30
N ALA A 230 3.88 2.90 -0.98
CA ALA A 230 5.08 3.10 -1.79
C ALA A 230 5.98 4.19 -1.18
N TRP A 231 5.41 5.34 -0.82
CA TRP A 231 6.09 6.43 -0.13
C TRP A 231 6.75 5.97 1.17
N ALA A 232 6.05 5.20 2.01
CA ALA A 232 6.60 4.68 3.26
C ALA A 232 7.72 3.65 3.03
N CYS A 233 7.56 2.74 2.07
CA CYS A 233 8.58 1.74 1.74
C CYS A 233 9.88 2.40 1.23
N LEU A 234 9.76 3.44 0.40
CA LEU A 234 10.92 4.20 -0.07
C LEU A 234 11.69 4.87 1.08
N HIS A 235 10.98 5.38 2.09
CA HIS A 235 11.61 5.95 3.29
C HIS A 235 12.34 4.88 4.11
N HIS A 236 11.73 3.72 4.37
CA HIS A 236 12.42 2.62 5.06
C HIS A 236 13.64 2.11 4.29
N CYS A 237 13.63 2.21 2.95
CA CYS A 237 14.77 1.86 2.12
C CYS A 237 15.85 2.95 2.07
N ASN A 238 15.64 4.14 2.65
CA ASN A 238 16.46 5.35 2.46
C ASN A 238 16.66 5.69 0.98
N ALA A 239 15.60 5.52 0.19
CA ALA A 239 15.61 5.69 -1.25
C ALA A 239 14.48 6.61 -1.75
N TRP A 240 13.81 7.33 -0.83
CA TRP A 240 12.86 8.36 -1.20
C TRP A 240 13.56 9.51 -1.92
N ALA A 241 12.90 10.01 -2.96
CA ALA A 241 13.28 11.18 -3.73
C ALA A 241 12.00 11.95 -4.09
N ASP A 242 12.12 13.26 -4.20
CA ASP A 242 11.03 14.14 -4.62
C ASP A 242 10.50 13.74 -6.01
N ARG A 243 9.21 13.42 -6.09
CA ARG A 243 8.51 13.00 -7.33
C ARG A 243 7.15 13.72 -7.45
N PRO A 244 7.14 14.99 -7.88
CA PRO A 244 5.92 15.80 -7.92
C PRO A 244 4.88 15.29 -8.93
N ASP A 245 5.29 14.53 -9.93
CA ASP A 245 4.43 13.86 -10.91
C ASP A 245 3.58 12.74 -10.30
N ALA A 246 4.01 12.19 -9.16
CA ALA A 246 3.32 11.14 -8.42
C ALA A 246 2.46 11.68 -7.27
N GLY A 247 2.04 12.95 -7.32
CA GLY A 247 1.17 13.62 -6.35
C GLY A 247 1.92 14.26 -5.18
N ARG A 248 1.30 15.22 -4.50
CA ARG A 248 1.96 16.06 -3.47
C ARG A 248 2.58 15.27 -2.31
N LEU A 249 2.03 14.11 -1.96
CA LEU A 249 2.62 13.23 -0.94
C LEU A 249 4.05 12.79 -1.30
N MET A 250 4.33 12.55 -2.58
CA MET A 250 5.64 12.09 -3.03
C MET A 250 6.71 13.20 -3.02
N SER A 251 6.31 14.45 -2.74
CA SER A 251 7.19 15.61 -2.58
C SER A 251 7.40 16.02 -1.12
N VAL A 252 6.88 15.26 -0.15
CA VAL A 252 7.13 15.50 1.28
C VAL A 252 7.90 14.34 1.89
N ALA A 253 8.91 14.67 2.69
CA ALA A 253 9.66 13.68 3.46
C ALA A 253 8.79 13.16 4.61
N MET A 254 8.98 11.88 4.96
CA MET A 254 8.40 11.31 6.16
C MET A 254 8.92 12.06 7.39
N PRO A 255 8.04 12.49 8.31
CA PRO A 255 8.47 13.10 9.56
C PRO A 255 9.37 12.13 10.33
N ALA A 256 10.44 12.63 10.94
CA ALA A 256 11.17 11.83 11.92
C ALA A 256 10.20 11.45 13.05
N GLU A 257 10.21 10.19 13.48
CA GLU A 257 9.46 9.79 14.67
C GLU A 257 9.97 10.63 15.86
N GLY A 258 9.07 11.41 16.45
CA GLY A 258 9.36 12.27 17.60
C GLY A 258 9.27 11.54 18.92
#